data_AF-A0A645F5X5-F1
#
_entry.id   AF-A0A645F5X5-F1
#
_cell.length_a   1.000
_cell.length_b   1.000
_cell.length_c   1.000
_cell.angle_alpha   90.00
_cell.angle_beta   90.00
_cell.angle_gamma   90.00
#
_symmetry.space_group_name_H-M   'P 1'
#
loop_
_entity.id
_entity.type
_entity.pdbx_description
1 polymer ?
#
loop_
_entity_poly.entity_id
_entity_poly.type
_entity_poly.pdbx_seq_one_letter_code
_entity_poly.pdbx_strand_id
1 'polypeptide(L)'
;MRFIAERNWDLYARHPWLLDLRSSRLTVGPNISRKYETELRPLDGIGLSDVEMDAALTLILSLVDATARARRSSASTRDDSGMSDAEWWGIVAPVLEQVMTDDSLTVSARVGSAVGAAFDAAQNPAHALAFGLDTILDGIQARIQGRLS
;
A
#
# COMPACT_ATOMS: atom_id res chain seq x y z
N MET A 1 5.85 10.54 -10.01
CA MET A 1 5.70 9.75 -8.77
C MET A 1 4.91 8.44 -8.95
N ARG A 2 3.80 8.38 -9.72
CA ARG A 2 3.08 7.11 -9.98
C ARG A 2 3.96 5.98 -10.53
N PHE A 3 4.81 6.28 -11.50
CA PHE A 3 5.81 5.35 -12.04
C PHE A 3 6.71 4.73 -10.96
N ILE A 4 7.11 5.49 -9.92
CA ILE A 4 7.94 4.98 -8.81
C ILE A 4 7.18 3.91 -8.04
N ALA A 5 5.91 4.18 -7.71
CA ALA A 5 5.06 3.25 -6.99
C ALA A 5 4.82 1.96 -7.80
N GLU A 6 4.48 2.07 -9.08
CA GLU A 6 4.28 0.93 -9.98
C GLU A 6 5.52 0.05 -10.08
N ARG A 7 6.71 0.65 -10.28
CA ARG A 7 7.95 -0.13 -10.41
C ARG A 7 8.34 -0.85 -9.13
N ASN A 8 8.12 -0.25 -7.96
CA ASN A 8 8.39 -0.91 -6.69
C ASN A 8 7.33 -1.99 -6.37
N TRP A 9 6.07 -1.76 -6.75
CA TRP A 9 5.02 -2.79 -6.65
C TRP A 9 5.34 -4.01 -7.53
N ASP A 10 5.71 -3.79 -8.78
CA ASP A 10 6.14 -4.85 -9.70
C ASP A 10 7.40 -5.57 -9.20
N LEU A 11 8.31 -4.84 -8.54
CA LEU A 11 9.50 -5.42 -7.94
C LEU A 11 9.14 -6.40 -6.82
N TYR A 12 8.27 -6.01 -5.89
CA TYR A 12 7.84 -6.89 -4.81
C TYR A 12 6.99 -8.07 -5.30
N ALA A 13 6.22 -7.89 -6.36
CA ALA A 13 5.50 -8.98 -7.00
C ALA A 13 6.46 -10.02 -7.61
N ARG A 14 7.54 -9.57 -8.28
CA ARG A 14 8.55 -10.46 -8.87
C ARG A 14 9.52 -11.07 -7.85
N HIS A 15 9.79 -10.36 -6.76
CA HIS A 15 10.77 -10.76 -5.75
C HIS A 15 10.21 -10.59 -4.33
N PRO A 16 9.24 -11.43 -3.90
CA PRO A 16 8.55 -11.27 -2.62
C PRO A 16 9.46 -11.40 -1.39
N TRP A 17 10.61 -12.07 -1.53
CA TRP A 17 11.63 -12.22 -0.49
C TRP A 17 12.27 -10.89 -0.07
N LEU A 18 12.19 -9.85 -0.91
CA LEU A 18 12.68 -8.51 -0.56
C LEU A 18 11.92 -7.91 0.63
N LEU A 19 10.65 -8.27 0.83
CA LEU A 19 9.84 -7.81 1.97
C LEU A 19 10.36 -8.37 3.30
N ASP A 20 11.11 -9.48 3.30
CA ASP A 20 11.62 -10.08 4.53
C ASP A 20 12.94 -9.45 4.98
N LEU A 21 13.56 -8.61 4.14
CA LEU A 21 14.80 -7.92 4.47
C LEU A 21 14.52 -6.78 5.45
N ARG A 22 15.07 -6.86 6.67
CA ARG A 22 14.99 -5.76 7.64
C ARG A 22 15.82 -4.57 7.14
N SER A 23 15.13 -3.51 6.70
CA SER A 23 15.67 -2.29 6.08
C SER A 23 16.46 -1.36 7.02
N SER A 24 17.10 -1.85 8.07
CA SER A 24 17.80 -0.94 9.00
C SER A 24 19.19 -0.54 8.51
N ARG A 25 19.81 -1.30 7.60
CA ARG A 25 21.17 -1.03 7.08
C ARG A 25 21.43 -1.65 5.71
N LEU A 26 20.52 -1.49 4.74
CA LEU A 26 20.92 -1.74 3.34
C LEU A 26 22.06 -0.77 3.03
N THR A 27 23.27 -1.31 3.00
CA THR A 27 24.52 -0.59 2.82
C THR A 27 24.39 0.25 1.56
N VAL A 28 24.84 1.51 1.61
CA VAL A 28 24.75 2.49 0.51
C VAL A 28 25.68 2.04 -0.63
N GLY A 29 25.32 0.93 -1.27
CA GLY A 29 26.03 0.35 -2.38
C GLY A 29 25.64 1.03 -3.68
N PRO A 30 26.48 0.97 -4.71
CA PRO A 30 26.30 1.74 -5.95
C PRO A 30 24.94 1.54 -6.62
N ASN A 31 24.35 0.34 -6.50
CA ASN A 31 23.01 0.05 -7.05
C ASN A 31 21.88 0.72 -6.26
N ILE A 32 21.99 0.74 -4.92
CA ILE A 32 20.99 1.40 -4.06
C ILE A 32 21.06 2.91 -4.25
N SER A 33 22.26 3.49 -4.31
CA SER A 33 22.43 4.92 -4.60
C SER A 33 21.87 5.31 -5.98
N ARG A 34 22.10 4.47 -7.01
CA ARG A 34 21.57 4.72 -8.36
C ARG A 34 20.04 4.61 -8.40
N LYS A 35 19.45 3.67 -7.65
CA LYS A 35 18.00 3.56 -7.49
C LYS A 35 17.45 4.84 -6.85
N TYR A 36 18.01 5.25 -5.73
CA TYR A 36 17.61 6.46 -5.01
C TYR A 36 17.67 7.71 -5.91
N GLU A 37 18.78 7.93 -6.60
CA GLU A 37 18.94 9.01 -7.60
C GLU A 37 17.85 8.97 -8.68
N THR A 38 17.55 7.78 -9.20
CA THR A 38 16.53 7.60 -10.25
C THR A 38 15.12 7.88 -9.73
N GLU A 39 14.85 7.57 -8.47
CA GLU A 39 13.55 7.79 -7.84
C GLU A 39 13.36 9.23 -7.34
N LEU A 40 14.45 9.94 -7.02
CA LEU A 40 14.40 11.37 -6.67
C LEU A 40 14.25 12.29 -7.89
N ARG A 41 14.82 11.92 -9.04
CA ARG A 41 14.81 12.77 -10.24
C ARG A 41 13.44 13.32 -10.65
N PRO A 42 12.32 12.57 -10.55
CA PRO A 42 10.99 13.10 -10.86
C PRO A 42 10.44 14.10 -9.82
N LEU A 43 11.09 14.24 -8.67
CA LEU A 43 10.74 15.19 -7.59
C LEU A 43 11.63 16.43 -7.63
N ASP A 44 12.72 16.41 -8.39
CA ASP A 44 13.65 17.53 -8.50
C ASP A 44 13.02 18.69 -9.30
N GLY A 45 13.18 19.92 -8.80
CA GLY A 45 12.70 21.14 -9.46
C GLY A 45 11.20 21.42 -9.44
N ILE A 46 10.37 20.59 -8.76
CA ILE A 46 8.91 20.78 -8.74
C ILE A 46 8.40 21.66 -7.59
N GLY A 47 9.29 22.30 -6.81
CA GLY A 47 8.93 23.17 -5.68
C GLY A 47 8.92 22.48 -4.30
N LEU A 48 9.49 21.27 -4.22
CA LEU A 48 9.83 20.62 -2.95
C LEU A 48 11.27 21.00 -2.55
N SER A 49 11.49 21.17 -1.25
CA SER A 49 12.85 21.19 -0.71
C SER A 49 13.45 19.78 -0.66
N ASP A 50 14.77 19.64 -0.57
CA ASP A 50 15.45 18.35 -0.50
C ASP A 50 14.89 17.42 0.59
N VAL A 51 14.58 17.97 1.76
CA VAL A 51 13.97 17.24 2.88
C VAL A 51 12.57 16.74 2.54
N GLU A 52 11.81 17.51 1.78
CA GLU A 52 10.47 17.10 1.35
C GLU A 52 10.50 16.12 0.19
N MET A 53 11.53 16.18 -0.67
CA MET A 53 11.75 15.16 -1.69
C MET A 53 12.00 13.80 -1.04
N ASP A 54 12.89 13.74 -0.04
CA ASP A 54 13.15 12.52 0.72
C ASP A 54 11.89 12.02 1.46
N ALA A 55 11.17 12.92 2.14
CA ALA A 55 9.94 12.57 2.84
C ALA A 55 8.84 12.05 1.90
N ALA A 56 8.64 12.70 0.74
CA ALA A 56 7.66 12.28 -0.26
C ALA A 56 8.02 10.90 -0.84
N LEU A 57 9.28 10.69 -1.20
CA LEU A 57 9.74 9.39 -1.68
C LEU A 57 9.56 8.31 -0.62
N THR A 58 9.94 8.59 0.62
CA THR A 58 9.77 7.66 1.75
C THR A 58 8.30 7.29 1.98
N LEU A 59 7.38 8.25 1.93
CA LEU A 59 5.94 8.01 2.07
C LEU A 59 5.41 7.08 0.97
N ILE A 60 5.78 7.34 -0.28
CA ILE A 60 5.38 6.51 -1.42
C ILE A 60 5.93 5.08 -1.27
N LEU A 61 7.21 4.94 -0.97
CA LEU A 61 7.84 3.61 -0.82
C LEU A 61 7.26 2.83 0.36
N SER A 62 6.93 3.52 1.46
CA SER A 62 6.29 2.91 2.64
C SER A 62 4.88 2.41 2.34
N LEU A 63 4.08 3.18 1.58
CA LEU A 63 2.76 2.75 1.12
C LEU A 63 2.87 1.49 0.23
N VAL A 64 3.84 1.47 -0.69
CA VAL A 64 4.08 0.31 -1.57
C VAL A 64 4.52 -0.91 -0.77
N ASP A 65 5.43 -0.77 0.20
CA ASP A 65 5.86 -1.88 1.06
C ASP A 65 4.68 -2.43 1.88
N ALA A 66 3.91 -1.56 2.55
CA ALA A 66 2.78 -1.98 3.37
C ALA A 66 1.71 -2.72 2.55
N THR A 67 1.34 -2.19 1.38
CA THR A 67 0.35 -2.81 0.50
C THR A 67 0.88 -4.08 -0.17
N ALA A 68 2.18 -4.17 -0.48
CA ALA A 68 2.79 -5.38 -1.02
C ALA A 68 2.84 -6.50 0.03
N ARG A 69 3.12 -6.17 1.30
CA ARG A 69 3.01 -7.13 2.42
C ARG A 69 1.60 -7.63 2.60
N ALA A 70 0.60 -6.74 2.54
CA ALA A 70 -0.80 -7.12 2.61
C ALA A 70 -1.18 -8.08 1.47
N ARG A 71 -0.75 -7.79 0.23
CA ARG A 71 -0.94 -8.69 -0.92
C ARG A 71 -0.32 -10.07 -0.71
N ARG A 72 0.91 -10.13 -0.20
CA ARG A 72 1.59 -11.40 0.12
C ARG A 72 0.85 -12.16 1.23
N SER A 73 0.40 -11.46 2.26
CA SER A 73 -0.37 -12.06 3.36
C SER A 73 -1.65 -12.72 2.84
N SER A 74 -2.44 -12.02 2.01
CA SER A 74 -3.64 -12.59 1.41
C SER A 74 -3.35 -13.79 0.49
N ALA A 75 -2.22 -13.77 -0.23
CA ALA A 75 -1.82 -14.91 -1.05
C ALA A 75 -1.43 -16.14 -0.20
N SER A 76 -0.67 -15.95 0.88
CA SER A 76 -0.31 -17.03 1.81
C SER A 76 -1.54 -17.66 2.45
N THR A 77 -2.54 -16.86 2.85
CA THR A 77 -3.80 -17.38 3.41
C THR A 77 -4.54 -18.28 2.42
N ARG A 78 -4.55 -17.95 1.12
CA ARG A 78 -5.13 -18.82 0.09
C ARG A 78 -4.35 -20.11 -0.09
N ASP A 79 -3.02 -20.02 -0.16
CA ASP A 79 -2.16 -21.19 -0.39
C ASP A 79 -2.18 -22.16 0.80
N ASP A 80 -2.19 -21.65 2.04
CA ASP A 80 -2.20 -22.45 3.27
C ASP A 80 -3.57 -23.07 3.58
N SER A 81 -4.67 -22.36 3.26
CA SER A 81 -6.03 -22.87 3.49
C SER A 81 -6.57 -23.72 2.35
N GLY A 82 -6.01 -23.59 1.14
CA GLY A 82 -6.52 -24.20 -0.08
C GLY A 82 -7.86 -23.59 -0.56
N MET A 83 -8.33 -22.52 0.07
CA MET A 83 -9.60 -21.86 -0.23
C MET A 83 -9.34 -20.50 -0.88
N SER A 84 -10.16 -20.13 -1.86
CA SER A 84 -10.23 -18.76 -2.33
C SER A 84 -10.73 -17.81 -1.23
N ASP A 85 -10.44 -16.51 -1.37
CA ASP A 85 -10.92 -15.49 -0.42
C ASP A 85 -12.46 -15.51 -0.30
N ALA A 86 -13.16 -15.77 -1.41
CA ALA A 86 -14.62 -15.90 -1.48
C ALA A 86 -15.15 -17.10 -0.68
N GLU A 87 -14.49 -18.26 -0.81
CA GLU A 87 -14.84 -19.48 -0.07
C GLU A 87 -14.55 -19.31 1.42
N TRP A 88 -13.42 -18.69 1.77
CA TRP A 88 -13.11 -18.34 3.15
C TRP A 88 -14.15 -17.37 3.73
N TRP A 89 -14.53 -16.34 2.96
CA TRP A 89 -15.55 -15.37 3.38
C TRP A 89 -16.94 -16.01 3.53
N GLY A 90 -17.29 -16.96 2.66
CA GLY A 90 -18.53 -17.74 2.78
C GLY A 90 -18.61 -18.56 4.07
N ILE A 91 -17.48 -18.98 4.63
CA ILE A 91 -17.40 -19.67 5.93
C ILE A 91 -17.38 -18.69 7.09
N VAL A 92 -16.63 -17.59 6.95
CA VAL A 92 -16.34 -16.67 8.06
C VAL A 92 -17.46 -15.67 8.28
N ALA A 93 -18.10 -15.15 7.24
CA ALA A 93 -19.16 -14.13 7.35
C ALA A 93 -20.32 -14.56 8.27
N PRO A 94 -20.87 -15.80 8.19
CA PRO A 94 -21.93 -16.24 9.10
C PRO A 94 -21.49 -16.32 10.57
N VAL A 95 -20.23 -16.69 10.83
CA VAL A 95 -19.67 -16.70 12.20
C VAL A 95 -19.49 -15.27 12.69
N LEU A 96 -19.00 -14.39 11.83
CA LEU A 96 -18.78 -12.98 12.11
C LEU A 96 -20.10 -12.27 12.45
N GLU A 97 -21.19 -12.56 11.74
CA GLU A 97 -22.55 -12.09 12.06
C GLU A 97 -23.05 -12.57 13.43
N GLN A 98 -22.67 -13.78 13.85
CA GLN A 98 -23.05 -14.33 15.16
C GLN A 98 -22.23 -13.75 16.32
N VAL A 99 -20.99 -13.32 16.09
CA VAL A 99 -20.09 -12.82 17.15
C VAL A 99 -19.97 -11.30 17.18
N MET A 100 -20.20 -10.60 16.07
CA MET A 100 -20.32 -9.13 16.04
C MET A 100 -21.74 -8.70 16.44
N THR A 101 -22.11 -8.99 17.68
CA THR A 101 -23.40 -8.59 18.27
C THR A 101 -23.36 -7.20 18.90
N ASP A 102 -22.25 -6.47 18.73
CA ASP A 102 -22.11 -5.11 19.23
C ASP A 102 -22.76 -4.14 18.23
N ASP A 103 -24.01 -3.78 18.53
CA ASP A 103 -24.82 -2.86 17.72
C ASP A 103 -24.19 -1.46 17.58
N SER A 104 -23.20 -1.11 18.42
CA SER A 104 -22.49 0.17 18.31
C SER A 104 -21.48 0.21 17.16
N LEU A 105 -21.11 -0.94 16.60
CA LEU A 105 -20.13 -1.08 15.50
C LEU A 105 -20.75 -0.83 14.11
N THR A 106 -21.68 0.12 14.01
CA THR A 106 -22.43 0.41 12.78
C THR A 106 -21.52 0.77 11.60
N VAL A 107 -20.46 1.55 11.84
CA VAL A 107 -19.57 2.03 10.77
C VAL A 107 -18.70 0.91 10.22
N SER A 108 -18.06 0.12 11.07
CA SER A 108 -17.20 -0.99 10.64
C SER A 108 -18.01 -2.08 9.93
N ALA A 109 -19.22 -2.39 10.42
CA ALA A 109 -20.13 -3.32 9.75
C ALA A 109 -20.49 -2.85 8.34
N ARG A 110 -20.88 -1.58 8.18
CA ARG A 110 -21.20 -0.98 6.87
C ARG A 110 -19.99 -0.98 5.93
N VAL A 111 -18.82 -0.60 6.42
CA VAL A 111 -17.59 -0.55 5.62
C VAL A 111 -17.16 -1.95 5.20
N GLY A 112 -17.13 -2.92 6.13
CA GLY A 112 -16.78 -4.31 5.85
C GLY A 112 -17.71 -4.94 4.81
N SER A 113 -19.03 -4.72 4.95
CA SER A 113 -20.02 -5.20 3.97
C SER A 113 -19.80 -4.62 2.58
N ALA A 114 -19.53 -3.31 2.48
CA ALA A 114 -19.26 -2.66 1.20
C ALA A 114 -17.97 -3.15 0.55
N VAL A 115 -16.90 -3.34 1.34
CA VAL A 115 -15.60 -3.85 0.85
C VAL A 115 -15.75 -5.30 0.37
N GLY A 116 -16.41 -6.16 1.16
CA GLY A 116 -16.68 -7.55 0.79
C GLY A 116 -17.49 -7.64 -0.51
N ALA A 117 -18.56 -6.84 -0.64
CA ALA A 117 -19.38 -6.82 -1.86
C ALA A 117 -18.61 -6.30 -3.09
N ALA A 118 -17.69 -5.36 -2.92
CA ALA A 118 -16.96 -4.74 -4.03
C ALA A 118 -15.77 -5.59 -4.53
N PHE A 119 -15.11 -6.32 -3.62
CA PHE A 119 -13.84 -6.99 -3.92
C PHE A 119 -13.83 -8.48 -3.67
N ASP A 120 -14.92 -9.04 -3.15
CA ASP A 120 -15.03 -10.46 -2.77
C ASP A 120 -13.89 -10.88 -1.81
N ALA A 121 -13.49 -9.94 -0.96
CA ALA A 121 -12.38 -10.08 -0.02
C ALA A 121 -12.52 -9.06 1.12
N ALA A 122 -11.89 -9.35 2.26
CA ALA A 122 -11.86 -8.43 3.41
C ALA A 122 -11.05 -7.14 3.14
N GLN A 123 -10.20 -7.15 2.12
CA GLN A 123 -9.42 -5.98 1.68
C GLN A 123 -8.96 -6.16 0.23
N ASN A 124 -8.64 -5.06 -0.44
CA ASN A 124 -7.97 -5.07 -1.73
C ASN A 124 -6.68 -4.22 -1.68
N PRO A 125 -5.50 -4.86 -1.55
CA PRO A 125 -4.24 -4.14 -1.42
C PRO A 125 -3.87 -3.28 -2.64
N ALA A 126 -4.26 -3.69 -3.85
CA ALA A 126 -4.01 -2.91 -5.06
C ALA A 126 -4.88 -1.65 -5.10
N HIS A 127 -6.15 -1.76 -4.70
CA HIS A 127 -7.03 -0.62 -4.54
C HIS A 127 -6.53 0.35 -3.46
N ALA A 128 -6.09 -0.19 -2.31
CA ALA A 128 -5.52 0.62 -1.23
C ALA A 128 -4.25 1.37 -1.67
N LEU A 129 -3.38 0.72 -2.48
CA LEU A 129 -2.21 1.38 -3.07
C LEU A 129 -2.62 2.54 -3.98
N ALA A 130 -3.56 2.32 -4.89
CA ALA A 130 -4.02 3.35 -5.83
C ALA A 130 -4.63 4.56 -5.08
N PHE A 131 -5.58 4.30 -4.19
CA PHE A 131 -6.22 5.35 -3.39
C PHE A 131 -5.22 6.12 -2.52
N GLY A 132 -4.34 5.41 -1.82
CA GLY A 132 -3.34 6.03 -0.96
C GLY A 132 -2.32 6.86 -1.76
N LEU A 133 -1.93 6.38 -2.94
CA LEU A 133 -1.02 7.10 -3.82
C LEU A 133 -1.65 8.39 -4.33
N ASP A 134 -2.88 8.35 -4.84
CA ASP A 134 -3.58 9.56 -5.29
C ASP A 134 -3.73 10.56 -4.14
N THR A 135 -4.11 10.08 -2.94
CA THR A 135 -4.21 10.92 -1.73
C THR A 135 -2.88 11.60 -1.38
N ILE A 136 -1.76 10.87 -1.42
CA ILE A 136 -0.42 11.42 -1.16
C ILE A 136 -0.05 12.47 -2.22
N LEU A 137 -0.31 12.18 -3.50
CA LEU A 137 0.02 13.09 -4.60
C LEU A 137 -0.80 14.38 -4.54
N ASP A 138 -2.08 14.29 -4.23
CA ASP A 138 -2.95 15.45 -4.03
C ASP A 138 -2.45 16.32 -2.87
N GLY A 139 -2.05 15.69 -1.76
CA GLY A 139 -1.46 16.39 -0.61
C GLY A 139 -0.14 17.09 -0.94
N ILE A 140 0.74 16.44 -1.71
CA ILE A 140 2.01 17.04 -2.18
C ILE A 140 1.71 18.21 -3.12
N GLN A 141 0.79 18.05 -4.06
CA GLN A 141 0.39 19.09 -5.00
C GLN A 141 -0.17 20.31 -4.27
N ALA A 142 -1.06 20.12 -3.30
CA ALA A 142 -1.62 21.20 -2.49
C ALA A 142 -0.53 21.97 -1.72
N ARG A 143 0.48 21.28 -1.17
CA ARG A 143 1.62 21.92 -0.49
C ARG A 143 2.47 22.76 -1.44
N ILE A 144 2.72 22.27 -2.65
CA ILE A 144 3.47 23.02 -3.68
C ILE A 144 2.68 24.26 -4.09
N GLN A 145 1.37 24.11 -4.36
CA GLN A 145 0.50 25.21 -4.78
C GLN A 145 0.35 26.29 -3.72
N GLY A 146 0.21 25.92 -2.44
CA GLY A 146 0.10 26.86 -1.32
C GLY A 146 1.35 27.70 -1.05
N ARG A 147 2.46 27.46 -1.75
CA ARG A 147 3.68 28.29 -1.71
C ARG A 147 3.79 29.27 -2.86
N LEU A 148 3.03 29.03 -3.92
CA LEU A 148 2.95 29.88 -5.10
C LEU A 148 1.86 30.96 -4.96
N SER A 149 0.96 30.80 -3.97
CA SER A 149 -0.07 31.75 -3.56
C SER A 149 0.42 32.69 -2.47
#